data_AF-D3BBU6-F1
#
_entry.id   AF-D3BBU6-F1
#
_cell.length_a   1.000
_cell.length_b   1.000
_cell.length_c   1.000
_cell.angle_alpha   90.00
_cell.angle_beta   90.00
_cell.angle_gamma   90.00
#
_symmetry.space_group_name_H-M   'P 1'
#
loop_
_entity.id
_entity.type
_entity.pdbx_description
1 polymer ?
#
loop_
_entity_poly.entity_id
_entity_poly.type
_entity_poly.pdbx_seq_one_letter_code
_entity_poly.pdbx_strand_id
1 'polypeptide(L)'
;MVSFSKIMTYGGISFVVGSLLMSIYDQYQDYVEEEGFTQSSLFGSSGGDDSLAPRMKKPKKLSQADDERLVMEFEAYRKIGKEALQEEDLPRALEIFEIMYGIVSKSITLQNVDHGNTLFMVFRLANATQNTKKMVKYAQILIDGNGPNPQGQKLEETLNLYEVILKDLTDDKKYNEAIELAKSIPRKYNLKAEQLSNHYSILANLYNKIDAKSDWLDAVHKSVEYAKKSGNTQFVASCLIDLIEFYVAQKNDEKIDETVEEALAHFPGEQKISFLRVTAPIYFAHGYYEKYIKGQEEIIPLFETKVNNNTENSESERLKLRNYLLNEINRLGCGYLIVGREDEAIEKFNEVKKLLTCLLIAIISSENLIYTIPSVSKYFKTKEAHVEEESEFSIILACHENVTVPENSVVVCEFENPADPDAPTIVEKDANTREIVLEVSDVQGIDVTKAYTAKITLYNKDNREEPLSKHYQILSPQSPIKGTVDQMFQQLL
;
A
#
# COMPACT_ATOMS: atom_id res chain seq x y z
N MET A 1 5.10 -9.27 -4.78
CA MET A 1 5.14 -7.98 -5.52
C MET A 1 4.13 -6.99 -4.93
N VAL A 2 4.46 -6.26 -3.85
CA VAL A 2 3.55 -5.25 -3.22
C VAL A 2 4.31 -4.02 -2.62
N SER A 3 5.65 -4.00 -2.56
CA SER A 3 6.39 -3.03 -1.72
C SER A 3 6.44 -1.58 -2.23
N PHE A 4 6.52 -1.33 -3.55
CA PHE A 4 6.56 0.04 -4.10
C PHE A 4 5.26 0.80 -3.86
N SER A 5 4.13 0.09 -3.89
CA SER A 5 2.81 0.67 -3.60
C SER A 5 2.70 1.09 -2.14
N LYS A 6 3.20 0.30 -1.18
CA LYS A 6 3.08 0.63 0.25
C LYS A 6 3.90 1.86 0.65
N ILE A 7 5.12 2.02 0.16
CA ILE A 7 5.93 3.22 0.42
C ILE A 7 5.35 4.46 -0.30
N MET A 8 4.85 4.31 -1.54
CA MET A 8 4.11 5.37 -2.23
C MET A 8 2.73 5.65 -1.62
N THR A 9 2.14 4.70 -0.92
CA THR A 9 0.84 4.85 -0.23
C THR A 9 1.06 5.51 1.14
N TYR A 10 2.14 5.24 1.87
CA TYR A 10 2.47 5.98 3.09
C TYR A 10 3.05 7.37 2.80
N GLY A 11 3.90 7.51 1.77
CA GLY A 11 4.33 8.81 1.23
C GLY A 11 3.16 9.58 0.61
N GLY A 12 2.27 8.89 -0.08
CA GLY A 12 1.05 9.44 -0.69
C GLY A 12 -0.04 9.78 0.32
N ILE A 13 -0.21 9.05 1.42
CA ILE A 13 -1.09 9.41 2.54
C ILE A 13 -0.52 10.61 3.29
N SER A 14 0.81 10.73 3.42
CA SER A 14 1.45 11.94 3.94
C SER A 14 1.24 13.14 3.01
N PHE A 15 1.19 12.91 1.69
CA PHE A 15 0.87 13.93 0.68
C PHE A 15 -0.62 14.27 0.59
N VAL A 16 -1.52 13.31 0.82
CA VAL A 16 -2.99 13.49 0.82
C VAL A 16 -3.44 14.13 2.14
N VAL A 17 -2.90 13.73 3.28
CA VAL A 17 -3.08 14.43 4.58
C VAL A 17 -2.41 15.79 4.56
N GLY A 18 -1.26 15.94 3.89
CA GLY A 18 -0.65 17.24 3.59
C GLY A 18 -1.52 18.10 2.68
N SER A 19 -2.23 17.52 1.71
CA SER A 19 -3.17 18.24 0.82
C SER A 19 -4.49 18.59 1.51
N LEU A 20 -4.95 17.77 2.47
CA LEU A 20 -6.13 18.04 3.30
C LEU A 20 -5.83 19.11 4.36
N LEU A 21 -4.64 19.05 4.99
CA LEU A 21 -4.11 20.12 5.85
C LEU A 21 -3.81 21.39 5.06
N MET A 22 -3.38 21.30 3.79
CA MET A 22 -3.27 22.45 2.90
C MET A 22 -4.63 22.98 2.44
N SER A 23 -5.69 22.17 2.32
CA SER A 23 -7.04 22.69 2.04
C SER A 23 -7.67 23.36 3.27
N ILE A 24 -7.33 22.89 4.48
CA ILE A 24 -7.67 23.55 5.75
C ILE A 24 -6.81 24.82 5.91
N TYR A 25 -5.55 24.80 5.45
CA TYR A 25 -4.68 25.97 5.39
C TYR A 25 -5.15 26.99 4.34
N ASP A 26 -5.62 26.56 3.17
CA ASP A 26 -6.19 27.41 2.12
C ASP A 26 -7.51 28.04 2.61
N GLN A 27 -8.36 27.29 3.33
CA GLN A 27 -9.55 27.83 3.99
C GLN A 27 -9.21 28.79 5.16
N TYR A 28 -8.07 28.58 5.84
CA TYR A 28 -7.56 29.50 6.87
C TYR A 28 -6.83 30.71 6.25
N GLN A 29 -6.24 30.57 5.07
CA GLN A 29 -5.57 31.61 4.30
C GLN A 29 -6.60 32.54 3.66
N ASP A 30 -7.71 32.01 3.14
CA ASP A 30 -8.85 32.82 2.68
C ASP A 30 -9.45 33.64 3.84
N TYR A 31 -9.50 33.07 5.06
CA TYR A 31 -9.93 33.76 6.28
C TYR A 31 -8.94 34.84 6.76
N VAL A 32 -7.63 34.66 6.55
CA VAL A 32 -6.56 35.62 6.92
C VAL A 32 -6.35 36.70 5.85
N GLU A 33 -6.62 36.41 4.58
CA GLU A 33 -6.61 37.38 3.48
C GLU A 33 -7.83 38.33 3.53
N GLU A 34 -8.98 37.88 4.07
CA GLU A 34 -10.12 38.76 4.42
C GLU A 34 -9.77 39.77 5.55
N GLU A 35 -8.80 39.48 6.41
CA GLU A 35 -8.30 40.39 7.45
C GLU A 35 -7.06 41.23 7.05
N GLY A 36 -6.62 41.13 5.79
CA GLY A 36 -5.69 42.12 5.18
C GLY A 36 -4.19 41.85 5.34
N PHE A 37 -3.75 40.61 5.60
CA PHE A 37 -2.33 40.26 5.57
C PHE A 37 -1.91 39.67 4.21
N THR A 38 -1.01 40.34 3.48
CA THR A 38 -0.50 39.87 2.16
C THR A 38 0.69 38.90 2.29
N GLN A 39 0.72 37.85 1.45
CA GLN A 39 1.79 36.83 1.33
C GLN A 39 3.23 37.37 1.16
N SER A 40 3.39 38.63 0.75
CA SER A 40 4.70 39.32 0.70
C SER A 40 5.40 39.41 2.06
N SER A 41 4.70 39.14 3.16
CA SER A 41 5.23 39.10 4.52
C SER A 41 5.73 37.71 4.98
N LEU A 42 5.31 36.63 4.32
CA LEU A 42 5.74 35.25 4.62
C LEU A 42 6.98 34.82 3.83
N PHE A 43 7.16 35.37 2.61
CA PHE A 43 8.36 35.20 1.79
C PHE A 43 9.26 36.43 1.85
N GLY A 44 9.60 36.81 3.08
CA GLY A 44 10.45 37.95 3.37
C GLY A 44 11.76 37.92 2.56
N SER A 45 11.87 38.91 1.67
CA SER A 45 13.12 39.46 1.18
C SER A 45 13.99 39.86 2.38
N SER A 46 14.88 38.97 2.82
CA SER A 46 16.04 39.36 3.62
C SER A 46 17.23 39.56 2.67
N GLY A 47 17.72 40.80 2.64
CA GLY A 47 18.99 41.13 2.01
C GLY A 47 20.18 40.55 2.76
N GLY A 48 21.26 40.30 2.01
CA GLY A 48 22.55 39.74 2.46
C GLY A 48 22.53 38.21 2.41
N ASP A 49 23.42 37.49 1.72
CA ASP A 49 24.83 37.76 1.44
C ASP A 49 25.22 37.15 0.08
N ASP A 50 26.08 37.85 -0.65
CA ASP A 50 26.64 37.42 -1.93
C ASP A 50 27.47 36.13 -1.74
N SER A 51 26.90 34.96 -2.02
CA SER A 51 27.70 33.74 -2.19
C SER A 51 27.13 32.80 -3.25
N LEU A 52 27.77 32.86 -4.42
CA LEU A 52 28.02 31.78 -5.39
C LEU A 52 26.84 30.84 -5.73
N ALA A 53 25.66 31.38 -6.00
CA ALA A 53 24.69 30.68 -6.86
C ALA A 53 25.26 30.59 -8.29
N PRO A 54 24.96 29.53 -9.07
CA PRO A 54 25.36 29.44 -10.46
C PRO A 54 24.63 30.55 -11.22
N ARG A 55 25.38 31.54 -11.70
CA ARG A 55 24.84 32.59 -12.57
C ARG A 55 24.23 31.92 -13.79
N MET A 56 22.90 31.91 -13.88
CA MET A 56 22.21 31.75 -15.17
C MET A 56 22.91 32.65 -16.18
N LYS A 57 23.20 32.13 -17.38
CA LYS A 57 23.85 32.90 -18.45
C LYS A 57 23.12 34.22 -18.58
N LYS A 58 23.81 35.33 -18.25
CA LYS A 58 23.22 36.68 -18.32
C LYS A 58 22.59 36.81 -19.72
N PRO A 59 21.28 37.03 -19.83
CA PRO A 59 20.66 37.21 -21.12
C PRO A 59 21.38 38.37 -21.84
N LYS A 60 21.49 38.28 -23.18
CA LYS A 60 21.91 39.41 -24.00
C LYS A 60 21.08 40.61 -23.54
N LYS A 61 21.74 41.73 -23.18
CA LYS A 61 21.05 42.95 -22.74
C LYS A 61 19.99 43.30 -23.80
N LEU A 62 18.73 43.00 -23.50
CA LEU A 62 17.59 43.44 -24.27
C LEU A 62 17.49 44.96 -24.14
N SER A 63 16.94 45.61 -25.16
CA SER A 63 16.58 47.02 -25.04
C SER A 63 15.47 47.16 -23.99
N GLN A 64 15.39 48.30 -23.32
CA GLN A 64 14.31 48.57 -22.37
C GLN A 64 12.92 48.41 -23.01
N ALA A 65 12.78 48.84 -24.27
CA ALA A 65 11.53 48.69 -25.03
C ALA A 65 11.17 47.23 -25.31
N ASP A 66 12.16 46.35 -25.55
CA ASP A 66 11.90 44.91 -25.74
C ASP A 66 11.48 44.23 -24.44
N ASP A 67 12.04 44.64 -23.30
CA ASP A 67 11.68 44.11 -21.98
C ASP A 67 10.26 44.56 -21.57
N GLU A 68 9.92 45.83 -21.78
CA GLU A 68 8.55 46.35 -21.58
C GLU A 68 7.51 45.62 -22.45
N ARG A 69 7.86 45.29 -23.71
CA ARG A 69 7.00 44.47 -24.57
C ARG A 69 6.76 43.07 -23.99
N LEU A 70 7.80 42.41 -23.49
CA LEU A 70 7.69 41.08 -22.88
C LEU A 70 6.83 41.10 -21.62
N VAL A 71 6.91 42.16 -20.80
CA VAL A 71 6.04 42.35 -19.63
C VAL A 71 4.57 42.47 -20.03
N MET A 72 4.25 43.25 -21.07
CA MET A 72 2.87 43.35 -21.58
C MET A 72 2.36 42.02 -22.14
N GLU A 73 3.20 41.27 -22.86
CA GLU A 73 2.86 39.95 -23.40
C GLU A 73 2.61 38.95 -22.26
N PHE A 74 3.43 38.98 -21.21
CA PHE A 74 3.25 38.13 -20.03
C PHE A 74 1.90 38.36 -19.34
N GLU A 75 1.50 39.62 -19.11
CA GLU A 75 0.21 39.93 -18.47
C GLU A 75 -0.99 39.51 -19.33
N ALA A 76 -0.88 39.62 -20.66
CA ALA A 76 -1.90 39.11 -21.57
C ALA A 76 -2.06 37.58 -21.44
N TYR A 77 -0.96 36.83 -21.50
CA TYR A 77 -0.99 35.37 -21.32
C TYR A 77 -1.40 34.95 -19.91
N ARG A 78 -1.05 35.73 -18.88
CA ARG A 78 -1.48 35.47 -17.49
C ARG A 78 -3.00 35.50 -17.36
N LYS A 79 -3.67 36.45 -18.04
CA LYS A 79 -5.13 36.50 -18.08
C LYS A 79 -5.72 35.26 -18.75
N ILE A 80 -5.22 34.89 -19.94
CA ILE A 80 -5.69 33.71 -20.68
C ILE A 80 -5.43 32.42 -19.89
N GLY A 81 -4.29 32.32 -19.20
CA GLY A 81 -3.94 31.18 -18.36
C GLY A 81 -4.87 31.04 -17.15
N LYS A 82 -5.29 32.16 -16.53
CA LYS A 82 -6.29 32.16 -15.46
C LYS A 82 -7.67 31.73 -15.98
N GLU A 83 -8.08 32.21 -17.15
CA GLU A 83 -9.34 31.78 -17.79
C GLU A 83 -9.33 30.27 -18.06
N ALA A 84 -8.24 29.72 -18.62
CA ALA A 84 -8.11 28.28 -18.85
C ALA A 84 -8.17 27.46 -17.55
N LEU A 85 -7.59 27.96 -16.45
CA LEU A 85 -7.70 27.32 -15.13
C LEU A 85 -9.14 27.35 -14.59
N GLN A 86 -9.86 28.47 -14.77
CA GLN A 86 -11.27 28.60 -14.37
C GLN A 86 -12.20 27.70 -15.20
N GLU A 87 -11.86 27.46 -16.45
CA GLU A 87 -12.54 26.52 -17.36
C GLU A 87 -12.16 25.05 -17.08
N GLU A 88 -11.27 24.79 -16.12
CA GLU A 88 -10.68 23.47 -15.82
C GLU A 88 -9.97 22.81 -17.03
N ASP A 89 -9.60 23.60 -18.05
CA ASP A 89 -8.85 23.15 -19.23
C ASP A 89 -7.35 23.11 -18.91
N LEU A 90 -6.96 22.10 -18.12
CA LEU A 90 -5.58 21.92 -17.65
C LEU A 90 -4.55 21.74 -18.78
N PRO A 91 -4.82 21.02 -19.89
CA PRO A 91 -3.90 20.93 -21.02
C PRO A 91 -3.62 22.30 -21.66
N ARG A 92 -4.66 23.10 -21.89
CA ARG A 92 -4.51 24.45 -22.44
C ARG A 92 -3.80 25.38 -21.47
N ALA A 93 -4.14 25.32 -20.18
CA ALA A 93 -3.44 26.06 -19.14
C ALA A 93 -1.94 25.72 -19.14
N LEU A 94 -1.57 24.45 -19.24
CA LEU A 94 -0.17 24.02 -19.32
C LEU A 94 0.57 24.67 -20.49
N GLU A 95 0.00 24.65 -21.70
CA GLU A 95 0.60 25.27 -22.87
C GLU A 95 0.79 26.79 -22.70
N ILE A 96 -0.20 27.47 -22.14
CA ILE A 96 -0.11 28.92 -21.88
C ILE A 96 0.98 29.22 -20.85
N PHE A 97 1.05 28.48 -19.75
CA PHE A 97 2.06 28.68 -18.73
C PHE A 97 3.48 28.34 -19.23
N GLU A 98 3.63 27.40 -20.19
CA GLU A 98 4.91 27.16 -20.87
C GLU A 98 5.35 28.36 -21.72
N ILE A 99 4.40 29.01 -22.42
CA ILE A 99 4.66 30.26 -23.16
C ILE A 99 5.09 31.36 -22.19
N MET A 100 4.34 31.53 -21.09
CA MET A 100 4.69 32.48 -20.02
C MET A 100 6.09 32.23 -19.48
N TYR A 101 6.45 30.97 -19.18
CA TYR A 101 7.79 30.62 -18.74
C TYR A 101 8.87 30.99 -19.77
N GLY A 102 8.58 30.82 -21.06
CA GLY A 102 9.46 31.25 -22.15
C GLY A 102 9.65 32.77 -22.24
N ILE A 103 8.61 33.55 -21.89
CA ILE A 103 8.66 35.02 -21.80
C ILE A 103 9.47 35.44 -20.57
N VAL A 104 9.14 34.88 -19.39
CA VAL A 104 9.84 35.15 -18.13
C VAL A 104 11.32 34.84 -18.25
N SER A 105 11.69 33.75 -18.92
CA SER A 105 13.10 33.37 -19.14
C SER A 105 13.88 34.36 -20.02
N LYS A 106 13.22 35.25 -20.76
CA LYS A 106 13.85 36.26 -21.62
C LYS A 106 13.88 37.65 -20.97
N SER A 107 12.86 38.02 -20.19
CA SER A 107 12.76 39.34 -19.57
C SER A 107 13.54 39.44 -18.26
N ILE A 108 14.40 40.44 -18.13
CA ILE A 108 15.18 40.66 -16.89
C ILE A 108 14.24 41.08 -15.76
N THR A 109 13.26 41.94 -16.07
CA THR A 109 12.26 42.38 -15.09
C THR A 109 11.47 41.21 -14.54
N LEU A 110 10.94 40.34 -15.41
CA LEU A 110 10.14 39.19 -14.98
C LEU A 110 10.97 38.09 -14.31
N GLN A 111 12.24 37.89 -14.70
CA GLN A 111 13.12 36.92 -14.03
C GLN A 111 13.22 37.16 -12.52
N ASN A 112 13.26 38.43 -12.11
CA ASN A 112 13.40 38.81 -10.70
C ASN A 112 12.08 38.69 -9.92
N VAL A 113 10.93 38.63 -10.59
CA VAL A 113 9.61 38.75 -9.96
C VAL A 113 8.81 37.44 -10.03
N ASP A 114 8.87 36.71 -11.15
CA ASP A 114 7.91 35.63 -11.43
C ASP A 114 8.57 34.32 -11.94
N HIS A 115 9.91 34.24 -12.00
CA HIS A 115 10.57 33.05 -12.55
C HIS A 115 10.23 31.76 -11.80
N GLY A 116 10.35 31.77 -10.47
CA GLY A 116 10.06 30.59 -9.63
C GLY A 116 8.59 30.19 -9.69
N ASN A 117 7.68 31.15 -9.56
CA ASN A 117 6.24 30.90 -9.54
C ASN A 117 5.74 30.35 -10.88
N THR A 118 6.12 30.98 -11.99
CA THR A 118 5.73 30.51 -13.33
C THR A 118 6.28 29.11 -13.61
N LEU A 119 7.55 28.84 -13.28
CA LEU A 119 8.16 27.52 -13.47
C LEU A 119 7.47 26.44 -12.60
N PHE A 120 7.18 26.74 -11.35
CA PHE A 120 6.49 25.83 -10.45
C PHE A 120 5.06 25.53 -10.92
N MET A 121 4.35 26.52 -11.45
CA MET A 121 3.02 26.33 -12.05
C MET A 121 3.06 25.42 -13.28
N VAL A 122 4.05 25.57 -14.15
CA VAL A 122 4.25 24.65 -15.29
C VAL A 122 4.47 23.22 -14.79
N PHE A 123 5.32 23.03 -13.77
CA PHE A 123 5.54 21.72 -13.17
C PHE A 123 4.25 21.12 -12.58
N ARG A 124 3.48 21.91 -11.81
CA ARG A 124 2.19 21.47 -11.23
C ARG A 124 1.18 21.07 -12.30
N LEU A 125 1.06 21.87 -13.36
CA LEU A 125 0.14 21.58 -14.47
C LEU A 125 0.59 20.35 -15.28
N ALA A 126 1.90 20.16 -15.46
CA ALA A 126 2.43 18.94 -16.07
C ALA A 126 2.09 17.70 -15.23
N ASN A 127 2.17 17.80 -13.89
CA ASN A 127 1.74 16.73 -13.00
C ASN A 127 0.22 16.48 -13.06
N ALA A 128 -0.59 17.55 -13.02
CA ALA A 128 -2.06 17.44 -13.05
C ALA A 128 -2.59 16.86 -14.37
N THR A 129 -1.90 17.12 -15.48
CA THR A 129 -2.18 16.54 -16.81
C THR A 129 -1.50 15.19 -17.05
N GLN A 130 -0.79 14.65 -16.05
CA GLN A 130 -0.02 13.41 -16.14
C GLN A 130 0.98 13.39 -17.32
N ASN A 131 1.50 14.56 -17.70
CA ASN A 131 2.49 14.68 -18.78
C ASN A 131 3.91 14.45 -18.22
N THR A 132 4.29 13.19 -18.07
CA THR A 132 5.55 12.78 -17.40
C THR A 132 6.80 13.41 -18.04
N LYS A 133 6.85 13.51 -19.37
CA LYS A 133 7.98 14.12 -20.09
C LYS A 133 8.18 15.59 -19.72
N LYS A 134 7.09 16.38 -19.67
CA LYS A 134 7.15 17.77 -19.24
C LYS A 134 7.49 17.86 -17.75
N MET A 135 6.87 17.01 -16.93
CA MET A 135 7.13 16.97 -15.49
C MET A 135 8.63 16.75 -15.18
N VAL A 136 9.28 15.76 -15.79
CA VAL A 136 10.73 15.49 -15.65
C VAL A 136 11.58 16.65 -16.16
N LYS A 137 11.24 17.21 -17.32
CA LYS A 137 11.95 18.39 -17.87
C LYS A 137 11.94 19.55 -16.89
N TYR A 138 10.77 19.89 -16.33
CA TYR A 138 10.64 21.04 -15.43
C TYR A 138 11.17 20.74 -14.02
N ALA A 139 11.11 19.49 -13.56
CA ALA A 139 11.79 19.06 -12.33
C ALA A 139 13.30 19.30 -12.39
N GLN A 140 13.94 18.94 -13.51
CA GLN A 140 15.38 19.17 -13.68
C GLN A 140 15.74 20.67 -13.64
N ILE A 141 14.93 21.52 -14.28
CA ILE A 141 15.13 22.97 -14.25
C ILE A 141 14.97 23.53 -12.83
N LEU A 142 13.97 23.06 -12.06
CA LEU A 142 13.76 23.45 -10.67
C LEU A 142 14.92 23.02 -9.77
N ILE A 143 15.42 21.79 -9.93
CA ILE A 143 16.61 21.26 -9.22
C ILE A 143 17.82 22.15 -9.49
N ASP A 144 18.07 22.51 -10.75
CA ASP A 144 19.20 23.37 -11.12
C ASP A 144 19.02 24.80 -10.58
N GLY A 145 17.77 25.29 -10.52
CA GLY A 145 17.40 26.58 -9.97
C GLY A 145 17.58 26.71 -8.44
N ASN A 146 17.49 25.59 -7.71
CA ASN A 146 17.71 25.56 -6.26
C ASN A 146 19.20 25.72 -5.85
N GLY A 147 20.11 25.72 -6.83
CA GLY A 147 21.53 25.91 -6.62
C GLY A 147 22.27 24.63 -6.20
N PRO A 148 23.61 24.71 -6.03
CA PRO A 148 24.44 23.54 -5.79
C PRO A 148 24.30 22.96 -4.39
N ASN A 149 23.96 23.78 -3.39
CA ASN A 149 23.93 23.41 -1.97
C ASN A 149 22.61 23.87 -1.30
N PRO A 150 21.43 23.39 -1.76
CA PRO A 150 20.18 23.69 -1.09
C PRO A 150 20.20 23.15 0.35
N GLN A 151 19.55 23.86 1.26
CA GLN A 151 19.42 23.49 2.67
C GLN A 151 17.97 23.67 3.14
N GLY A 152 17.62 23.00 4.23
CA GLY A 152 16.26 23.06 4.79
C GLY A 152 15.20 22.63 3.78
N GLN A 153 14.10 23.38 3.71
CA GLN A 153 12.97 23.11 2.82
C GLN A 153 13.37 23.00 1.34
N LYS A 154 14.31 23.83 0.86
CA LYS A 154 14.78 23.75 -0.54
C LYS A 154 15.47 22.43 -0.85
N LEU A 155 16.17 21.85 0.13
CA LEU A 155 16.78 20.52 -0.05
C LEU A 155 15.69 19.46 -0.15
N GLU A 156 14.68 19.52 0.72
CA GLU A 156 13.53 18.60 0.69
C GLU A 156 12.79 18.68 -0.64
N GLU A 157 12.49 19.88 -1.13
CA GLU A 157 11.90 20.10 -2.45
C GLU A 157 12.78 19.52 -3.57
N THR A 158 14.09 19.74 -3.50
CA THR A 158 15.05 19.19 -4.47
C THR A 158 15.02 17.66 -4.48
N LEU A 159 14.98 17.01 -3.30
CA LEU A 159 14.91 15.55 -3.19
C LEU A 159 13.59 15.01 -3.76
N ASN A 160 12.46 15.64 -3.45
CA ASN A 160 11.15 15.28 -4.01
C ASN A 160 11.16 15.37 -5.55
N LEU A 161 11.82 16.37 -6.12
CA LEU A 161 11.97 16.49 -7.58
C LEU A 161 12.87 15.39 -8.17
N TYR A 162 13.93 14.97 -7.47
CA TYR A 162 14.71 13.80 -7.92
C TYR A 162 13.88 12.52 -7.89
N GLU A 163 13.00 12.33 -6.91
CA GLU A 163 12.12 11.16 -6.86
C GLU A 163 11.19 11.09 -8.07
N VAL A 164 10.71 12.23 -8.56
CA VAL A 164 9.92 12.30 -9.80
C VAL A 164 10.72 11.80 -11.01
N ILE A 165 11.99 12.21 -11.13
CA ILE A 165 12.88 11.76 -12.22
C ILE A 165 13.21 10.27 -12.08
N LEU A 166 13.51 9.82 -10.86
CA LEU A 166 13.79 8.41 -10.57
C LEU A 166 12.58 7.52 -10.89
N LYS A 167 11.37 7.98 -10.60
CA LYS A 167 10.14 7.29 -10.94
C LYS A 167 9.96 7.14 -12.45
N ASP A 168 10.12 8.23 -13.22
CA ASP A 168 10.04 8.17 -14.68
C ASP A 168 11.05 7.18 -15.28
N LEU A 169 12.32 7.23 -14.83
CA LEU A 169 13.35 6.27 -15.26
C LEU A 169 12.98 4.83 -14.89
N THR A 170 12.37 4.61 -13.72
CA THR A 170 11.94 3.28 -13.24
C THR A 170 10.77 2.75 -14.06
N ASP A 171 9.80 3.59 -14.39
CA ASP A 171 8.63 3.26 -15.20
C ASP A 171 9.04 2.93 -16.65
N ASP A 172 10.04 3.65 -17.18
CA ASP A 172 10.71 3.38 -18.46
C ASP A 172 11.67 2.17 -18.42
N LYS A 173 11.79 1.48 -17.27
CA LYS A 173 12.72 0.36 -17.03
C LYS A 173 14.20 0.69 -17.25
N LYS A 174 14.58 1.98 -17.18
CA LYS A 174 15.97 2.47 -17.23
C LYS A 174 16.63 2.39 -15.85
N TYR A 175 16.64 1.19 -15.26
CA TYR A 175 17.06 1.00 -13.87
C TYR A 175 18.52 1.40 -13.61
N ASN A 176 19.44 1.14 -14.54
CA ASN A 176 20.84 1.53 -14.37
C ASN A 176 21.02 3.06 -14.34
N GLU A 177 20.28 3.80 -15.17
CA GLU A 177 20.30 5.27 -15.14
C GLU A 177 19.72 5.80 -13.83
N ALA A 178 18.62 5.21 -13.35
CA ALA A 178 18.03 5.55 -12.06
C ALA A 178 18.99 5.28 -10.89
N ILE A 179 19.70 4.15 -10.90
CA ILE A 179 20.69 3.79 -9.88
C ILE A 179 21.84 4.80 -9.85
N GLU A 180 22.40 5.17 -11.01
CA GLU A 180 23.49 6.13 -11.06
C GLU A 180 23.04 7.54 -10.65
N LEU A 181 21.82 7.94 -11.04
CA LEU A 181 21.21 9.18 -10.56
C LEU A 181 21.07 9.17 -9.05
N ALA A 182 20.49 8.12 -8.47
CA ALA A 182 20.32 7.98 -7.03
C ALA A 182 21.68 8.06 -6.31
N LYS A 183 22.68 7.27 -6.70
CA LYS A 183 24.04 7.32 -6.11
C LYS A 183 24.70 8.70 -6.15
N SER A 184 24.32 9.55 -7.11
CA SER A 184 24.87 10.90 -7.23
C SER A 184 24.35 11.88 -6.16
N ILE A 185 23.12 11.68 -5.65
CA ILE A 185 22.44 12.58 -4.72
C ILE A 185 23.23 12.75 -3.40
N PRO A 186 23.59 11.69 -2.65
CA PRO A 186 24.33 11.85 -1.40
C PRO A 186 25.78 12.31 -1.61
N ARG A 187 26.31 12.25 -2.85
CA ARG A 187 27.61 12.84 -3.20
C ARG A 187 27.50 14.35 -3.45
N LYS A 188 26.34 14.81 -3.92
CA LYS A 188 26.07 16.20 -4.26
C LYS A 188 25.53 17.00 -3.07
N TYR A 189 24.77 16.37 -2.19
CA TYR A 189 24.09 17.05 -1.09
C TYR A 189 24.43 16.44 0.26
N ASN A 190 24.52 17.29 1.29
CA ASN A 190 24.71 16.86 2.66
C ASN A 190 23.37 16.44 3.26
N LEU A 191 23.07 15.15 3.19
CA LEU A 191 21.81 14.57 3.64
C LEU A 191 21.83 14.26 5.15
N LYS A 192 20.74 14.57 5.84
CA LYS A 192 20.52 14.13 7.23
C LYS A 192 20.31 12.61 7.28
N ALA A 193 20.44 12.02 8.48
CA ALA A 193 20.26 10.58 8.68
C ALA A 193 18.91 10.08 8.14
N GLU A 194 17.82 10.79 8.41
CA GLU A 194 16.50 10.43 7.88
C GLU A 194 16.45 10.42 6.34
N GLN A 195 17.02 11.45 5.71
CA GLN A 195 17.10 11.55 4.25
C GLN A 195 18.00 10.46 3.64
N LEU A 196 19.12 10.13 4.30
CA LEU A 196 19.99 9.03 3.88
C LEU A 196 19.27 7.68 3.98
N SER A 197 18.51 7.47 5.03
CA SER A 197 17.72 6.27 5.24
C SER A 197 16.72 6.06 4.10
N ASN A 198 15.88 7.06 3.82
CA ASN A 198 14.95 7.04 2.69
C ASN A 198 15.67 6.82 1.35
N HIS A 199 16.80 7.49 1.16
CA HIS A 199 17.60 7.37 -0.06
C HIS A 199 18.13 5.93 -0.28
N TYR A 200 18.63 5.28 0.76
CA TYR A 200 19.09 3.89 0.67
C TYR A 200 17.93 2.91 0.47
N SER A 201 16.73 3.19 0.98
CA SER A 201 15.52 2.42 0.64
C SER A 201 15.17 2.53 -0.85
N ILE A 202 15.30 3.71 -1.46
CA ILE A 202 15.13 3.89 -2.91
C ILE A 202 16.16 3.06 -3.69
N LEU A 203 17.43 3.11 -3.30
CA LEU A 203 18.49 2.30 -3.92
C LEU A 203 18.23 0.80 -3.79
N ALA A 204 17.81 0.33 -2.61
CA ALA A 204 17.42 -1.07 -2.42
C ALA A 204 16.33 -1.45 -3.41
N ASN A 205 15.25 -0.67 -3.50
CA ASN A 205 14.17 -0.95 -4.46
C ASN A 205 14.67 -1.04 -5.92
N LEU A 206 15.59 -0.16 -6.33
CA LEU A 206 16.19 -0.19 -7.67
C LEU A 206 17.06 -1.44 -7.88
N TYR A 207 17.89 -1.82 -6.91
CA TYR A 207 18.70 -3.03 -6.99
C TYR A 207 17.84 -4.30 -7.08
N ASN A 208 16.70 -4.33 -6.39
CA ASN A 208 15.74 -5.44 -6.49
C ASN A 208 15.20 -5.59 -7.92
N LYS A 209 14.98 -4.49 -8.65
CA LYS A 209 14.48 -4.53 -10.05
C LYS A 209 15.45 -5.16 -11.04
N ILE A 210 16.74 -5.19 -10.71
CA ILE A 210 17.80 -5.79 -11.54
C ILE A 210 18.39 -7.07 -10.92
N ASP A 211 17.73 -7.63 -9.89
CA ASP A 211 18.18 -8.82 -9.14
C ASP A 211 19.61 -8.71 -8.58
N ALA A 212 20.07 -7.50 -8.27
CA ALA A 212 21.39 -7.25 -7.67
C ALA A 212 21.34 -7.48 -6.14
N LYS A 213 21.16 -8.74 -5.72
CA LYS A 213 20.88 -9.11 -4.31
C LYS A 213 21.91 -8.61 -3.30
N SER A 214 23.20 -8.61 -3.66
CA SER A 214 24.27 -8.14 -2.76
C SER A 214 24.16 -6.63 -2.51
N ASP A 215 23.94 -5.85 -3.57
CA ASP A 215 23.82 -4.39 -3.47
C ASP A 215 22.50 -3.99 -2.81
N TRP A 216 21.42 -4.74 -3.08
CA TRP A 216 20.15 -4.63 -2.37
C TRP A 216 20.35 -4.78 -0.86
N LEU A 217 21.03 -5.85 -0.42
CA LEU A 217 21.24 -6.14 0.99
C LEU A 217 22.09 -5.06 1.68
N ASP A 218 23.17 -4.60 1.04
CA ASP A 218 23.98 -3.48 1.54
C ASP A 218 23.15 -2.19 1.68
N ALA A 219 22.31 -1.89 0.69
CA ALA A 219 21.42 -0.73 0.73
C ALA A 219 20.38 -0.83 1.86
N VAL A 220 19.75 -1.98 2.07
CA VAL A 220 18.79 -2.17 3.17
C VAL A 220 19.48 -2.01 4.53
N HIS A 221 20.67 -2.61 4.73
CA HIS A 221 21.43 -2.44 5.98
C HIS A 221 21.80 -0.99 6.25
N LYS A 222 22.24 -0.25 5.24
CA LYS A 222 22.49 1.19 5.37
C LYS A 222 21.21 1.96 5.68
N SER A 223 20.09 1.59 5.07
CA SER A 223 18.78 2.18 5.38
C SER A 223 18.45 2.01 6.86
N VAL A 224 18.56 0.80 7.41
CA VAL A 224 18.35 0.50 8.84
C VAL A 224 19.32 1.30 9.72
N GLU A 225 20.61 1.34 9.38
CA GLU A 225 21.63 2.07 10.14
C GLU A 225 21.28 3.56 10.27
N TYR A 226 20.90 4.19 9.16
CA TYR A 226 20.54 5.60 9.15
C TYR A 226 19.16 5.87 9.78
N ALA A 227 18.22 4.93 9.70
CA ALA A 227 16.93 5.00 10.39
C ALA A 227 17.13 5.00 11.93
N LYS A 228 18.03 4.15 12.42
CA LYS A 228 18.41 4.12 13.84
C LYS A 228 19.05 5.44 14.26
N LYS A 229 19.94 5.99 13.43
CA LYS A 229 20.60 7.28 13.69
C LYS A 229 19.64 8.47 13.70
N SER A 230 18.56 8.43 12.91
CA SER A 230 17.54 9.48 12.93
C SER A 230 16.56 9.36 14.10
N GLY A 231 16.50 8.20 14.77
CA GLY A 231 15.51 7.92 15.80
C GLY A 231 14.13 7.59 15.26
N ASN A 232 13.98 7.38 13.95
CA ASN A 232 12.71 7.03 13.32
C ASN A 232 12.42 5.53 13.47
N THR A 233 11.87 5.14 14.62
CA THR A 233 11.58 3.74 14.97
C THR A 233 10.62 3.05 14.01
N GLN A 234 9.64 3.78 13.47
CA GLN A 234 8.71 3.24 12.48
C GLN A 234 9.44 2.86 11.18
N PHE A 235 10.39 3.69 10.74
CA PHE A 235 11.17 3.41 9.55
C PHE A 235 12.18 2.28 9.76
N VAL A 236 12.80 2.20 10.95
CA VAL A 236 13.62 1.04 11.36
C VAL A 236 12.80 -0.24 11.21
N ALA A 237 11.62 -0.29 11.81
CA ALA A 237 10.74 -1.44 11.76
C ALA A 237 10.36 -1.84 10.32
N SER A 238 10.05 -0.87 9.46
CA SER A 238 9.75 -1.14 8.04
C SER A 238 10.94 -1.79 7.33
N CYS A 239 12.15 -1.28 7.53
CA CYS A 239 13.35 -1.84 6.90
C CYS A 239 13.70 -3.24 7.45
N LEU A 240 13.44 -3.49 8.74
CA LEU A 240 13.64 -4.82 9.34
C LEU A 240 12.67 -5.85 8.75
N ILE A 241 11.43 -5.46 8.39
CA ILE A 241 10.49 -6.35 7.68
C ILE A 241 11.04 -6.77 6.31
N ASP A 242 11.66 -5.85 5.57
CA ASP A 242 12.30 -6.18 4.28
C ASP A 242 13.45 -7.21 4.46
N LEU A 243 14.23 -7.07 5.55
CA LEU A 243 15.26 -8.06 5.90
C LEU A 243 14.65 -9.41 6.29
N ILE A 244 13.53 -9.43 7.03
CA ILE A 244 12.81 -10.67 7.36
C ILE A 244 12.38 -11.39 6.08
N GLU A 245 11.75 -10.68 5.13
CA GLU A 245 11.35 -11.26 3.83
C GLU A 245 12.54 -11.89 3.10
N PHE A 246 13.68 -11.19 3.08
CA PHE A 246 14.89 -11.70 2.45
C PHE A 246 15.47 -12.93 3.17
N TYR A 247 15.62 -12.90 4.49
CA TYR A 247 16.18 -14.04 5.22
C TYR A 247 15.25 -15.26 5.20
N VAL A 248 13.94 -15.05 5.19
CA VAL A 248 12.93 -16.08 4.91
C VAL A 248 13.14 -16.69 3.53
N ALA A 249 13.34 -15.88 2.50
CA ALA A 249 13.63 -16.36 1.14
C ALA A 249 14.95 -17.13 1.04
N GLN A 250 15.97 -16.76 1.83
CA GLN A 250 17.26 -17.45 1.92
C GLN A 250 17.26 -18.68 2.83
N LYS A 251 16.16 -18.93 3.54
CA LYS A 251 16.04 -19.95 4.57
C LYS A 251 17.08 -19.85 5.69
N ASN A 252 17.40 -18.64 6.13
CA ASN A 252 18.38 -18.38 7.18
C ASN A 252 17.68 -18.15 8.53
N ASP A 253 17.37 -19.24 9.23
CA ASP A 253 16.56 -19.22 10.46
C ASP A 253 17.17 -18.37 11.58
N GLU A 254 18.48 -18.40 11.75
CA GLU A 254 19.20 -17.61 12.75
C GLU A 254 18.98 -16.11 12.50
N LYS A 255 19.16 -15.65 11.26
CA LYS A 255 18.96 -14.24 10.90
C LYS A 255 17.50 -13.82 10.93
N ILE A 256 16.57 -14.72 10.63
CA ILE A 256 15.13 -14.45 10.79
C ILE A 256 14.84 -14.13 12.25
N ASP A 257 15.27 -14.99 13.18
CA ASP A 257 14.96 -14.83 14.60
C ASP A 257 15.61 -13.58 15.21
N GLU A 258 16.88 -13.30 14.90
CA GLU A 258 17.55 -12.06 15.30
C GLU A 258 16.80 -10.81 14.80
N THR A 259 16.41 -10.80 13.53
CA THR A 259 15.76 -9.63 12.90
C THR A 259 14.34 -9.42 13.44
N VAL A 260 13.62 -10.51 13.72
CA VAL A 260 12.28 -10.48 14.31
C VAL A 260 12.31 -9.95 15.73
N GLU A 261 13.26 -10.41 16.55
CA GLU A 261 13.44 -9.92 17.92
C GLU A 261 13.74 -8.42 17.92
N GLU A 262 14.64 -7.99 17.05
CA GLU A 262 14.96 -6.56 16.89
C GLU A 262 13.73 -5.75 16.45
N ALA A 263 12.96 -6.24 15.48
CA ALA A 263 11.78 -5.56 14.99
C ALA A 263 10.69 -5.45 16.06
N LEU A 264 10.43 -6.54 16.80
CA LEU A 264 9.40 -6.58 17.84
C LEU A 264 9.65 -5.59 18.98
N ALA A 265 10.91 -5.25 19.26
CA ALA A 265 11.26 -4.22 20.25
C ALA A 265 10.68 -2.83 19.91
N HIS A 266 10.33 -2.59 18.63
CA HIS A 266 9.70 -1.35 18.16
C HIS A 266 8.16 -1.38 18.18
N PHE A 267 7.54 -2.51 18.54
CA PHE A 267 6.08 -2.67 18.58
C PHE A 267 5.64 -3.17 19.96
N PRO A 268 5.48 -2.29 20.97
CA PRO A 268 4.96 -2.71 22.27
C PRO A 268 3.45 -2.96 22.26
N GLY A 269 3.00 -3.94 23.06
CA GLY A 269 1.58 -4.19 23.32
C GLY A 269 0.76 -4.46 22.05
N GLU A 270 -0.37 -3.76 21.89
CA GLU A 270 -1.26 -3.92 20.73
C GLU A 270 -0.61 -3.51 19.40
N GLN A 271 0.48 -2.74 19.40
CA GLN A 271 1.18 -2.37 18.16
C GLN A 271 1.82 -3.60 17.49
N LYS A 272 2.08 -4.68 18.24
CA LYS A 272 2.54 -5.96 17.70
C LYS A 272 1.60 -6.53 16.65
N ILE A 273 0.30 -6.26 16.77
CA ILE A 273 -0.71 -6.72 15.79
C ILE A 273 -0.29 -6.33 14.38
N SER A 274 0.16 -5.09 14.17
CA SER A 274 0.58 -4.62 12.85
C SER A 274 1.78 -5.39 12.31
N PHE A 275 2.79 -5.65 13.14
CA PHE A 275 3.97 -6.41 12.76
C PHE A 275 3.64 -7.87 12.43
N LEU A 276 2.87 -8.54 13.29
CA LEU A 276 2.46 -9.93 13.11
C LEU A 276 1.65 -10.13 11.83
N ARG A 277 0.72 -9.20 11.50
CA ARG A 277 -0.06 -9.27 10.26
C ARG A 277 0.76 -9.08 9.00
N VAL A 278 1.81 -8.27 9.06
CA VAL A 278 2.69 -8.05 7.90
C VAL A 278 3.63 -9.24 7.69
N THR A 279 4.11 -9.88 8.76
CA THR A 279 5.05 -11.01 8.69
C THR A 279 4.37 -12.36 8.47
N ALA A 280 3.13 -12.55 8.92
CA ALA A 280 2.36 -13.78 8.69
C ALA A 280 2.32 -14.24 7.21
N PRO A 281 1.93 -13.40 6.23
CA PRO A 281 1.92 -13.80 4.83
C PRO A 281 3.32 -14.13 4.28
N ILE A 282 4.38 -13.49 4.80
CA ILE A 282 5.77 -13.79 4.45
C ILE A 282 6.12 -15.22 4.88
N TYR A 283 5.85 -15.57 6.14
CA TYR A 283 6.09 -16.93 6.62
C TYR A 283 5.27 -17.96 5.87
N PHE A 284 3.98 -17.69 5.63
CA PHE A 284 3.10 -18.59 4.92
C PHE A 284 3.59 -18.87 3.49
N ALA A 285 3.92 -17.82 2.73
CA ALA A 285 4.34 -17.93 1.34
C ALA A 285 5.64 -18.73 1.16
N HIS A 286 6.49 -18.77 2.18
CA HIS A 286 7.77 -19.46 2.16
C HIS A 286 7.79 -20.79 2.94
N GLY A 287 6.62 -21.27 3.37
CA GLY A 287 6.49 -22.56 4.05
C GLY A 287 6.95 -22.59 5.51
N TYR A 288 7.12 -21.42 6.13
CA TYR A 288 7.43 -21.26 7.55
C TYR A 288 6.18 -21.38 8.43
N TYR A 289 5.41 -22.46 8.25
CA TYR A 289 4.07 -22.61 8.83
C TYR A 289 4.06 -22.58 10.36
N GLU A 290 5.09 -23.12 11.02
CA GLU A 290 5.21 -23.06 12.49
C GLU A 290 5.42 -21.62 13.00
N LYS A 291 6.21 -20.79 12.30
CA LYS A 291 6.36 -19.37 12.67
C LYS A 291 5.08 -18.58 12.39
N TYR A 292 4.38 -18.91 11.29
CA TYR A 292 3.05 -18.36 10.99
C TYR A 292 2.03 -18.70 12.09
N ILE A 293 1.93 -19.96 12.51
CA ILE A 293 1.03 -20.42 13.57
C ILE A 293 1.33 -19.68 14.88
N LYS A 294 2.59 -19.64 15.31
CA LYS A 294 2.99 -18.90 16.53
C LYS A 294 2.60 -17.42 16.47
N GLY A 295 2.77 -16.78 15.32
CA GLY A 295 2.34 -15.39 15.13
C GLY A 295 0.83 -15.22 15.25
N GLN A 296 0.05 -16.19 14.76
CA GLN A 296 -1.41 -16.22 14.91
C GLN A 296 -1.85 -16.51 16.35
N GLU A 297 -1.16 -17.40 17.06
CA GLU A 297 -1.39 -17.64 18.49
C GLU A 297 -1.12 -16.39 19.34
N GLU A 298 -0.16 -15.55 18.95
CA GLU A 298 0.12 -14.28 19.64
C GLU A 298 -0.87 -13.16 19.24
N ILE A 299 -1.32 -13.12 17.98
CA ILE A 299 -2.18 -12.03 17.50
C ILE A 299 -3.60 -12.06 18.07
N ILE A 300 -4.17 -13.27 18.23
CA ILE A 300 -5.55 -13.48 18.68
C ILE A 300 -5.81 -12.85 20.06
N PRO A 301 -5.05 -13.16 21.13
CA PRO A 301 -5.30 -12.58 22.46
C PRO A 301 -5.08 -11.06 22.50
N LEU A 302 -4.19 -10.51 21.66
CA LEU A 302 -4.03 -9.06 21.51
C LEU A 302 -5.27 -8.42 20.88
N PHE A 303 -5.84 -9.05 19.83
CA PHE A 303 -7.08 -8.60 19.21
C PHE A 303 -8.29 -8.73 20.14
N GLU A 304 -8.40 -9.82 20.90
CA GLU A 304 -9.46 -9.99 21.91
C GLU A 304 -9.43 -8.88 22.96
N THR A 305 -8.23 -8.58 23.48
CA THR A 305 -8.03 -7.47 24.41
C THR A 305 -8.50 -6.15 23.80
N LYS A 306 -8.11 -5.89 22.54
CA LYS A 306 -8.52 -4.69 21.80
C LYS A 306 -10.03 -4.63 21.57
N VAL A 307 -10.69 -5.74 21.24
CA VAL A 307 -12.15 -5.82 21.08
C VAL A 307 -12.86 -5.53 22.39
N ASN A 308 -12.38 -6.11 23.50
CA ASN A 308 -13.02 -5.99 24.82
C ASN A 308 -12.85 -4.62 25.45
N ASN A 309 -11.70 -3.98 25.24
CA ASN A 309 -11.41 -2.63 25.74
C ASN A 309 -12.12 -1.53 24.95
N ASN A 310 -12.67 -1.84 23.77
CA ASN A 310 -13.24 -0.85 22.88
C ASN A 310 -14.72 -0.51 23.20
N THR A 311 -14.98 -0.12 24.45
CA THR A 311 -16.32 0.17 24.98
C THR A 311 -16.87 1.55 24.61
N GLU A 312 -16.07 2.42 24.00
CA GLU A 312 -16.47 3.79 23.61
C GLU A 312 -16.80 3.91 22.11
N ASN A 313 -16.35 2.96 21.29
CA ASN A 313 -16.57 3.01 19.86
C ASN A 313 -18.00 2.65 19.44
N SER A 314 -18.36 3.11 18.24
CA SER A 314 -19.62 2.77 17.58
C SER A 314 -19.77 1.25 17.40
N GLU A 315 -21.02 0.78 17.33
CA GLU A 315 -21.34 -0.63 17.08
C GLU A 315 -20.68 -1.15 15.80
N SER A 316 -20.61 -0.30 14.76
CA SER A 316 -19.94 -0.60 13.49
C SER A 316 -18.45 -0.91 13.66
N GLU A 317 -17.72 -0.12 14.45
CA GLU A 317 -16.30 -0.33 14.69
C GLU A 317 -16.02 -1.58 15.53
N ARG A 318 -16.88 -1.87 16.51
CA ARG A 318 -16.79 -3.13 17.27
C ARG A 318 -17.00 -4.34 16.38
N LEU A 319 -17.98 -4.27 15.48
CA LEU A 319 -18.23 -5.33 14.51
C LEU A 319 -17.03 -5.54 13.58
N LYS A 320 -16.42 -4.44 13.08
CA LYS A 320 -15.18 -4.53 12.28
C LYS A 320 -14.07 -5.26 13.03
N LEU A 321 -13.84 -4.93 14.31
CA LEU A 321 -12.81 -5.59 15.11
C LEU A 321 -13.12 -7.08 15.36
N ARG A 322 -14.39 -7.43 15.58
CA ARG A 322 -14.81 -8.83 15.70
C ARG A 322 -14.61 -9.61 14.41
N ASN A 323 -14.89 -9.01 13.25
CA ASN A 323 -14.63 -9.63 11.95
C ASN A 323 -13.13 -9.86 11.73
N TYR A 324 -12.26 -8.92 12.15
CA TYR A 324 -10.82 -9.14 12.12
C TYR A 324 -10.38 -10.29 13.02
N LEU A 325 -10.90 -10.35 14.25
CA LEU A 325 -10.62 -11.46 15.18
C LEU A 325 -11.01 -12.81 14.57
N LEU A 326 -12.22 -12.92 14.01
CA LEU A 326 -12.68 -14.15 13.35
C LEU A 326 -11.76 -14.57 12.20
N ASN A 327 -11.29 -13.60 11.42
CA ASN A 327 -10.37 -13.86 10.33
C ASN A 327 -9.01 -14.41 10.84
N GLU A 328 -8.46 -13.88 11.93
CA GLU A 328 -7.21 -14.40 12.48
C GLU A 328 -7.41 -15.80 13.13
N ILE A 329 -8.56 -16.08 13.78
CA ILE A 329 -8.89 -17.43 14.28
C ILE A 329 -9.02 -18.43 13.11
N ASN A 330 -9.69 -18.04 12.03
CA ASN A 330 -9.82 -18.88 10.82
C ASN A 330 -8.44 -19.17 10.21
N ARG A 331 -7.56 -18.18 10.17
CA ARG A 331 -6.18 -18.29 9.70
C ARG A 331 -5.33 -19.22 10.55
N LEU A 332 -5.52 -19.22 11.87
CA LEU A 332 -4.88 -20.18 12.77
C LEU A 332 -5.36 -21.61 12.48
N GLY A 333 -6.68 -21.81 12.32
CA GLY A 333 -7.25 -23.10 11.93
C GLY A 333 -6.67 -23.63 10.61
N CYS A 334 -6.54 -22.75 9.60
CA CYS A 334 -5.86 -23.09 8.34
C CYS A 334 -4.39 -23.49 8.57
N GLY A 335 -3.68 -22.78 9.44
CA GLY A 335 -2.29 -23.08 9.80
C GLY A 335 -2.14 -24.48 10.41
N TYR A 336 -2.93 -24.80 11.43
CA TYR A 336 -2.95 -26.12 12.06
C TYR A 336 -3.24 -27.23 11.05
N LEU A 337 -4.20 -27.02 10.15
CA LEU A 337 -4.54 -28.01 9.12
C LEU A 337 -3.36 -28.28 8.17
N ILE A 338 -2.64 -27.23 7.77
CA ILE A 338 -1.49 -27.35 6.86
C ILE A 338 -0.35 -28.16 7.47
N VAL A 339 -0.14 -28.05 8.79
CA VAL A 339 0.90 -28.83 9.51
C VAL A 339 0.39 -30.19 10.03
N GLY A 340 -0.84 -30.58 9.68
CA GLY A 340 -1.41 -31.88 10.05
C GLY A 340 -2.01 -31.98 11.45
N ARG A 341 -2.22 -30.85 12.13
CA ARG A 341 -2.86 -30.75 13.46
C ARG A 341 -4.38 -30.60 13.33
N GLU A 342 -5.03 -31.66 12.86
CA GLU A 342 -6.44 -31.60 12.45
C GLU A 342 -7.41 -31.32 13.61
N ASP A 343 -7.19 -31.93 14.78
CA ASP A 343 -8.07 -31.71 15.95
C ASP A 343 -8.06 -30.23 16.39
N GLU A 344 -6.88 -29.62 16.47
CA GLU A 344 -6.71 -28.20 16.79
C GLU A 344 -7.32 -27.30 15.70
N ALA A 345 -7.16 -27.67 14.43
CA ALA A 345 -7.79 -26.94 13.32
C ALA A 345 -9.31 -26.95 13.41
N ILE A 346 -9.91 -28.12 13.64
CA ILE A 346 -11.36 -28.30 13.76
C ILE A 346 -11.90 -27.50 14.95
N GLU A 347 -11.19 -27.48 16.08
CA GLU A 347 -11.54 -26.63 17.23
C GLU A 347 -11.66 -25.16 16.82
N LYS A 348 -10.68 -24.63 16.07
CA LYS A 348 -10.69 -23.23 15.60
C LYS A 348 -11.79 -22.95 14.58
N PHE A 349 -12.05 -23.86 13.65
CA PHE A 349 -13.17 -23.70 12.72
C PHE A 349 -14.53 -23.72 13.43
N ASN A 350 -14.69 -24.56 14.44
CA ASN A 350 -15.90 -24.59 15.28
C ASN A 350 -16.05 -23.31 16.12
N GLU A 351 -14.94 -22.76 16.62
CA GLU A 351 -14.90 -21.46 17.30
C GLU A 351 -15.41 -20.34 16.38
N VAL A 352 -14.88 -20.26 15.15
CA VAL A 352 -15.34 -19.30 14.12
C VAL A 352 -16.81 -19.51 13.81
N LYS A 353 -17.25 -20.75 13.54
CA LYS A 353 -18.65 -21.10 13.25
C LYS A 353 -19.60 -20.64 14.35
N LYS A 354 -19.23 -20.89 15.62
CA LYS A 354 -20.02 -20.52 16.80
C LYS A 354 -20.12 -18.99 16.93
N LEU A 355 -18.99 -18.29 16.86
CA LEU A 355 -18.97 -16.83 16.97
C LEU A 355 -19.73 -16.17 15.82
N LEU A 356 -19.61 -16.70 14.60
CA LEU A 356 -20.35 -16.24 13.43
C LEU A 356 -21.86 -16.41 13.63
N THR A 357 -22.30 -17.57 14.13
CA THR A 357 -23.70 -17.83 14.45
C THR A 357 -24.23 -16.86 15.52
N CYS A 358 -23.44 -16.59 16.57
CA CYS A 358 -23.81 -15.60 17.58
C CYS A 358 -23.94 -14.18 17.01
N LEU A 359 -23.06 -13.80 16.08
CA LEU A 359 -23.12 -12.50 15.40
C LEU A 359 -24.31 -12.41 14.45
N LEU A 360 -24.60 -13.48 13.69
CA LEU A 360 -25.76 -13.54 12.79
C LEU A 360 -27.07 -13.32 13.56
N ILE A 361 -27.22 -13.94 14.74
CA ILE A 361 -28.39 -13.75 15.62
C ILE A 361 -28.51 -12.28 16.08
N ALA A 362 -27.38 -11.62 16.38
CA ALA A 362 -27.37 -10.21 16.82
C ALA A 362 -27.63 -9.21 15.67
N ILE A 363 -27.25 -9.56 14.43
CA ILE A 363 -27.28 -8.67 13.26
C ILE A 363 -28.61 -8.66 12.53
N ILE A 364 -29.48 -9.64 12.74
CA ILE A 364 -30.88 -9.60 12.24
C ILE A 364 -31.62 -8.33 12.72
N SER A 365 -31.09 -7.63 13.73
CA SER A 365 -31.56 -6.30 14.17
C SER A 365 -30.77 -5.08 13.67
N SER A 366 -29.56 -5.22 13.10
CA SER A 366 -28.70 -4.10 12.67
C SER A 366 -27.99 -4.43 11.36
N GLU A 367 -28.41 -3.83 10.24
CA GLU A 367 -28.01 -4.08 8.85
C GLU A 367 -26.49 -4.02 8.55
N ASN A 368 -25.66 -4.88 9.13
CA ASN A 368 -24.21 -4.83 9.00
C ASN A 368 -23.53 -6.20 8.85
N LEU A 369 -22.97 -6.42 7.65
CA LEU A 369 -21.64 -6.99 7.34
C LEU A 369 -21.13 -8.19 8.17
N ILE A 370 -21.67 -9.38 7.89
CA ILE A 370 -20.94 -10.64 8.05
C ILE A 370 -20.64 -11.18 6.65
N TYR A 371 -19.37 -11.50 6.40
CA TYR A 371 -18.94 -12.11 5.15
C TYR A 371 -18.35 -13.48 5.40
N THR A 372 -18.51 -14.37 4.43
CA THR A 372 -17.75 -15.61 4.37
C THR A 372 -16.25 -15.30 4.43
N ILE A 373 -15.56 -15.85 5.44
CA ILE A 373 -14.14 -15.62 5.66
C ILE A 373 -13.36 -16.57 4.73
N PRO A 374 -12.53 -16.06 3.80
CA PRO A 374 -11.75 -16.92 2.93
C PRO A 374 -10.81 -17.81 3.75
N SER A 375 -10.80 -19.11 3.47
CA SER A 375 -9.80 -20.02 4.00
C SER A 375 -8.73 -20.35 2.95
N VAL A 376 -7.62 -20.90 3.42
CA VAL A 376 -6.47 -21.28 2.61
C VAL A 376 -6.00 -22.68 2.97
N SER A 377 -5.55 -23.42 1.97
CA SER A 377 -4.86 -24.70 2.13
C SER A 377 -3.53 -24.68 1.39
N LYS A 378 -2.86 -25.83 1.32
CA LYS A 378 -1.58 -25.98 0.63
C LYS A 378 -1.65 -25.63 -0.86
N TYR A 379 -2.75 -25.93 -1.53
CA TYR A 379 -2.89 -25.76 -2.99
C TYR A 379 -3.87 -24.67 -3.40
N PHE A 380 -4.89 -24.41 -2.58
CA PHE A 380 -6.00 -23.54 -2.95
C PHE A 380 -6.23 -22.42 -1.94
N LYS A 381 -6.78 -21.32 -2.43
CA LYS A 381 -7.47 -20.29 -1.64
C LYS A 381 -8.93 -20.23 -2.04
N THR A 382 -9.82 -20.00 -1.09
CA THR A 382 -11.21 -19.68 -1.41
C THR A 382 -11.27 -18.27 -1.99
N LYS A 383 -11.75 -18.15 -3.23
CA LYS A 383 -11.96 -16.86 -3.90
C LYS A 383 -13.32 -16.29 -3.50
N GLU A 384 -14.35 -17.12 -3.60
CA GLU A 384 -15.72 -16.78 -3.26
C GLU A 384 -16.38 -17.99 -2.59
N ALA A 385 -17.26 -17.74 -1.63
CA ALA A 385 -18.09 -18.77 -1.04
C ALA A 385 -19.38 -18.14 -0.53
N HIS A 386 -20.51 -18.65 -0.99
CA HIS A 386 -21.83 -18.09 -0.73
C HIS A 386 -22.87 -19.19 -0.53
N VAL A 387 -23.95 -18.78 0.12
CA VAL A 387 -25.19 -19.54 0.23
C VAL A 387 -26.25 -18.72 -0.51
N GLU A 388 -26.77 -19.25 -1.61
CA GLU A 388 -27.78 -18.57 -2.44
C GLU A 388 -29.20 -19.03 -2.07
N GLU A 389 -30.13 -18.06 -2.03
CA GLU A 389 -31.59 -18.21 -2.01
C GLU A 389 -32.12 -19.44 -1.23
N GLU A 390 -31.67 -19.60 0.02
CA GLU A 390 -32.13 -20.61 1.00
C GLU A 390 -31.95 -22.08 0.59
N SER A 391 -31.27 -22.38 -0.53
CA SER A 391 -31.20 -23.75 -1.05
C SER A 391 -29.89 -24.11 -1.75
N GLU A 392 -28.94 -23.18 -1.91
CA GLU A 392 -27.71 -23.47 -2.66
C GLU A 392 -26.45 -23.15 -1.85
N PHE A 393 -25.46 -24.04 -1.96
CA PHE A 393 -24.09 -23.81 -1.47
C PHE A 393 -23.12 -23.75 -2.64
N SER A 394 -22.25 -22.74 -2.65
CA SER A 394 -21.27 -22.57 -3.71
C SER A 394 -19.92 -22.09 -3.16
N ILE A 395 -18.84 -22.69 -3.65
CA ILE A 395 -17.46 -22.34 -3.33
C ILE A 395 -16.65 -22.28 -4.63
N ILE A 396 -15.95 -21.17 -4.83
CA ILE A 396 -14.97 -20.99 -5.90
C ILE A 396 -13.58 -21.05 -5.28
N LEU A 397 -12.80 -22.05 -5.68
CA LEU A 397 -11.40 -22.21 -5.30
C LEU A 397 -10.49 -21.69 -6.41
N ALA A 398 -9.41 -21.01 -6.03
CA ALA A 398 -8.34 -20.61 -6.93
C ALA A 398 -7.01 -21.24 -6.48
N CYS A 399 -6.20 -21.70 -7.44
CA CYS A 399 -4.85 -22.19 -7.14
C CYS A 399 -3.93 -21.04 -6.68
N HIS A 400 -3.03 -21.32 -5.74
CA HIS A 400 -1.96 -20.37 -5.39
C HIS A 400 -1.01 -20.16 -6.58
N GLU A 401 -0.57 -18.93 -6.82
CA GLU A 401 0.24 -18.56 -8.00
C GLU A 401 1.54 -19.35 -8.16
N ASN A 402 2.14 -19.79 -7.04
CA ASN A 402 3.43 -20.47 -7.01
C ASN A 402 3.34 -21.97 -6.68
N VAL A 403 2.14 -22.56 -6.67
CA VAL A 403 1.93 -23.96 -6.32
C VAL A 403 1.39 -24.72 -7.53
N THR A 404 2.02 -25.85 -7.85
CA THR A 404 1.54 -26.77 -8.87
C THR A 404 0.70 -27.87 -8.23
N VAL A 405 -0.57 -27.97 -8.61
CA VAL A 405 -1.44 -29.08 -8.22
C VAL A 405 -0.95 -30.35 -8.93
N PRO A 406 -0.77 -31.49 -8.22
CA PRO A 406 -0.34 -32.72 -8.87
C PRO A 406 -1.28 -33.15 -9.99
N GLU A 407 -0.73 -33.65 -11.10
CA GLU A 407 -1.53 -34.23 -12.17
C GLU A 407 -2.37 -35.41 -11.64
N ASN A 408 -3.50 -35.67 -12.29
CA ASN A 408 -4.44 -36.73 -11.87
C ASN A 408 -5.05 -36.53 -10.47
N SER A 409 -5.20 -35.29 -10.03
CA SER A 409 -5.85 -34.96 -8.75
C SER A 409 -7.34 -34.68 -8.89
N VAL A 410 -8.08 -34.95 -7.82
CA VAL A 410 -9.52 -34.69 -7.71
C VAL A 410 -9.83 -33.96 -6.41
N VAL A 411 -10.71 -32.98 -6.47
CA VAL A 411 -11.24 -32.25 -5.32
C VAL A 411 -12.59 -32.85 -4.94
N VAL A 412 -12.69 -33.28 -3.69
CA VAL A 412 -13.93 -33.77 -3.07
C VAL A 412 -14.35 -32.76 -2.01
N CYS A 413 -15.57 -32.24 -2.12
CA CYS A 413 -16.16 -31.30 -1.17
C CYS A 413 -17.35 -31.94 -0.47
N GLU A 414 -17.26 -32.04 0.86
CA GLU A 414 -18.31 -32.50 1.76
C GLU A 414 -18.97 -31.26 2.40
N PHE A 415 -20.15 -30.89 1.92
CA PHE A 415 -20.97 -29.84 2.52
C PHE A 415 -21.75 -30.39 3.70
N GLU A 416 -21.71 -29.70 4.84
CA GLU A 416 -22.56 -30.00 5.99
C GLU A 416 -24.04 -29.97 5.57
N ASN A 417 -24.76 -31.04 5.87
CA ASN A 417 -26.18 -31.15 5.56
C ASN A 417 -26.99 -30.60 6.75
N PRO A 418 -27.75 -29.50 6.57
CA PRO A 418 -28.50 -28.89 7.67
C PRO A 418 -29.60 -29.79 8.24
N ALA A 419 -30.18 -30.68 7.43
CA ALA A 419 -31.25 -31.58 7.84
C ALA A 419 -30.74 -32.87 8.51
N ASP A 420 -29.54 -33.30 8.16
CA ASP A 420 -28.88 -34.49 8.71
C ASP A 420 -27.36 -34.28 8.79
N PRO A 421 -26.83 -33.75 9.91
CA PRO A 421 -25.41 -33.44 10.06
C PRO A 421 -24.46 -34.63 9.87
N ASP A 422 -24.96 -35.86 10.03
CA ASP A 422 -24.18 -37.10 9.87
C ASP A 422 -24.12 -37.56 8.39
N ALA A 423 -24.88 -36.92 7.50
CA ALA A 423 -24.97 -37.26 6.08
C ALA A 423 -24.64 -36.05 5.18
N PRO A 424 -23.35 -35.69 5.03
CA PRO A 424 -22.93 -34.53 4.23
C PRO A 424 -23.25 -34.72 2.75
N THR A 425 -23.48 -33.61 2.05
CA THR A 425 -23.65 -33.62 0.58
C THR A 425 -22.29 -33.54 -0.10
N ILE A 426 -22.01 -34.47 -1.01
CA ILE A 426 -20.67 -34.63 -1.61
C ILE A 426 -20.66 -34.16 -3.06
N VAL A 427 -19.69 -33.30 -3.40
CA VAL A 427 -19.39 -32.84 -4.76
C VAL A 427 -17.98 -33.24 -5.13
N GLU A 428 -17.78 -33.77 -6.33
CA GLU A 428 -16.46 -34.16 -6.84
C GLU A 428 -16.17 -33.41 -8.16
N LYS A 429 -14.98 -32.80 -8.27
CA LYS A 429 -14.52 -32.07 -9.45
C LYS A 429 -13.04 -32.35 -9.72
N ASP A 430 -12.67 -32.35 -11.00
CA ASP A 430 -11.27 -32.47 -11.41
C ASP A 430 -10.46 -31.23 -11.01
N ALA A 431 -9.25 -31.45 -10.49
CA ALA A 431 -8.37 -30.37 -10.03
C ALA A 431 -7.52 -29.73 -11.15
N ASN A 432 -7.84 -30.02 -12.42
CA ASN A 432 -7.03 -29.66 -13.59
C ASN A 432 -7.25 -28.22 -14.08
N THR A 433 -8.15 -27.47 -13.44
CA THR A 433 -8.48 -26.09 -13.79
C THR A 433 -7.84 -25.11 -12.81
N ARG A 434 -7.58 -23.88 -13.26
CA ARG A 434 -7.07 -22.81 -12.39
C ARG A 434 -8.09 -22.35 -11.35
N GLU A 435 -9.37 -22.46 -11.69
CA GLU A 435 -10.49 -22.19 -10.81
C GLU A 435 -11.41 -23.41 -10.78
N ILE A 436 -11.85 -23.80 -9.59
CA ILE A 436 -12.71 -24.96 -9.35
C ILE A 436 -13.98 -24.45 -8.67
N VAL A 437 -15.13 -24.71 -9.29
CA VAL A 437 -16.44 -24.35 -8.76
C VAL A 437 -17.10 -25.59 -8.17
N LEU A 438 -17.45 -25.50 -6.89
CA LEU A 438 -18.07 -26.57 -6.09
C LEU A 438 -19.46 -26.10 -5.68
N GLU A 439 -20.50 -26.75 -6.19
CA GLU A 439 -21.87 -26.26 -6.15
C GLU A 439 -22.82 -27.39 -5.76
N VAL A 440 -23.78 -27.10 -4.89
CA VAL A 440 -24.91 -27.97 -4.56
C VAL A 440 -26.18 -27.12 -4.55
N SER A 441 -27.21 -27.59 -5.24
CA SER A 441 -28.56 -27.01 -5.22
C SER A 441 -29.52 -27.90 -4.41
N ASP A 442 -30.71 -27.36 -4.10
CA ASP A 442 -31.80 -28.07 -3.40
C ASP A 442 -31.45 -28.55 -1.97
N VAL A 443 -30.54 -27.86 -1.28
CA VAL A 443 -30.16 -28.18 0.10
C VAL A 443 -31.31 -27.86 1.06
N GLN A 444 -31.87 -28.88 1.69
CA GLN A 444 -32.97 -28.71 2.65
C GLN A 444 -32.49 -28.26 4.04
N GLY A 445 -33.26 -27.39 4.68
CA GLY A 445 -33.08 -27.03 6.09
C GLY A 445 -32.03 -25.95 6.35
N ILE A 446 -31.63 -25.18 5.34
CA ILE A 446 -30.76 -24.02 5.54
C ILE A 446 -31.46 -23.01 6.45
N ASP A 447 -30.74 -22.60 7.48
CA ASP A 447 -31.11 -21.63 8.50
C ASP A 447 -30.20 -20.42 8.31
N VAL A 448 -30.80 -19.30 7.86
CA VAL A 448 -30.07 -18.06 7.56
C VAL A 448 -29.34 -17.46 8.76
N THR A 449 -29.64 -17.94 9.98
CA THR A 449 -29.02 -17.49 11.22
C THR A 449 -27.79 -18.33 11.62
N LYS A 450 -27.51 -19.43 10.91
CA LYS A 450 -26.44 -20.37 11.24
C LYS A 450 -25.35 -20.40 10.19
N ALA A 451 -24.11 -20.52 10.65
CA ALA A 451 -22.99 -20.83 9.78
C ALA A 451 -22.88 -22.33 9.50
N TYR A 452 -22.34 -22.71 8.34
CA TYR A 452 -22.14 -24.10 7.91
C TYR A 452 -20.67 -24.37 7.61
N THR A 453 -20.28 -25.64 7.55
CA THR A 453 -18.92 -26.03 7.18
C THR A 453 -18.91 -26.84 5.88
N ALA A 454 -17.94 -26.56 5.02
CA ALA A 454 -17.59 -27.40 3.89
C ALA A 454 -16.16 -27.92 4.08
N LYS A 455 -16.00 -29.24 4.04
CA LYS A 455 -14.70 -29.91 4.09
C LYS A 455 -14.29 -30.28 2.68
N ILE A 456 -13.19 -29.70 2.23
CA ILE A 456 -12.64 -29.85 0.90
C ILE A 456 -11.35 -30.65 1.00
N THR A 457 -11.27 -31.77 0.28
CA THR A 457 -10.12 -32.66 0.31
C THR A 457 -9.61 -32.87 -1.12
N LEU A 458 -8.30 -32.67 -1.31
CA LEU A 458 -7.62 -32.98 -2.55
C LEU A 458 -7.05 -34.40 -2.45
N TYR A 459 -7.41 -35.26 -3.39
CA TYR A 459 -6.89 -36.62 -3.50
C TYR A 459 -6.14 -36.84 -4.80
N ASN A 460 -5.23 -37.81 -4.81
CA ASN A 460 -4.81 -38.45 -6.05
C ASN A 460 -5.93 -39.40 -6.49
N LYS A 461 -6.35 -39.34 -7.77
CA LYS A 461 -7.41 -40.23 -8.28
C LYS A 461 -7.07 -41.71 -8.12
N ASP A 462 -5.79 -42.06 -8.21
CA ASP A 462 -5.31 -43.44 -8.11
C ASP A 462 -5.08 -43.89 -6.66
N ASN A 463 -4.96 -42.95 -5.71
CA ASN A 463 -4.78 -43.24 -4.29
C ASN A 463 -5.57 -42.25 -3.43
N ARG A 464 -6.75 -42.69 -2.97
CA ARG A 464 -7.63 -41.92 -2.08
C ARG A 464 -7.42 -42.20 -0.59
N GLU A 465 -6.50 -43.09 -0.21
CA GLU A 465 -6.27 -43.42 1.20
C GLU A 465 -5.60 -42.26 1.94
N GLU A 466 -4.69 -41.55 1.26
CA GLU A 466 -3.96 -40.42 1.82
C GLU A 466 -4.33 -39.12 1.08
N PRO A 467 -4.96 -38.14 1.78
CA PRO A 467 -5.27 -36.86 1.16
C PRO A 467 -3.99 -36.06 0.91
N LEU A 468 -3.89 -35.47 -0.29
CA LEU A 468 -2.80 -34.57 -0.66
C LEU A 468 -2.87 -33.23 0.08
N SER A 469 -4.10 -32.79 0.39
CA SER A 469 -4.38 -31.59 1.17
C SER A 469 -5.80 -31.65 1.70
N LYS A 470 -5.99 -31.07 2.89
CA LYS A 470 -7.31 -30.77 3.47
C LYS A 470 -7.53 -29.26 3.48
N HIS A 471 -8.78 -28.85 3.44
CA HIS A 471 -9.23 -27.46 3.41
C HIS A 471 -10.61 -27.40 4.06
N TYR A 472 -10.84 -26.47 4.97
CA TYR A 472 -12.17 -26.26 5.55
C TYR A 472 -12.61 -24.84 5.20
N GLN A 473 -13.87 -24.68 4.81
CA GLN A 473 -14.49 -23.39 4.53
C GLN A 473 -15.75 -23.25 5.39
N ILE A 474 -15.83 -22.16 6.15
CA ILE A 474 -17.05 -21.79 6.87
C ILE A 474 -17.94 -20.98 5.92
N LEU A 475 -19.18 -21.40 5.72
CA LEU A 475 -20.17 -20.75 4.87
C LEU A 475 -21.12 -19.91 5.73
N SER A 476 -21.32 -18.66 5.34
CA SER A 476 -22.31 -17.77 5.96
C SER A 476 -23.51 -17.58 5.03
N PRO A 477 -24.76 -17.72 5.52
CA PRO A 477 -25.96 -17.53 4.71
C PRO A 477 -26.20 -16.11 4.22
N GLN A 478 -25.52 -15.12 4.82
CA GLN A 478 -25.73 -13.73 4.47
C GLN A 478 -24.91 -13.37 3.24
N SER A 479 -25.62 -13.03 2.16
CA SER A 479 -25.02 -12.37 1.01
C SER A 479 -24.36 -11.07 1.46
N PRO A 480 -23.16 -10.75 0.93
CA PRO A 480 -22.58 -9.43 1.08
C PRO A 480 -23.59 -8.35 0.64
N ILE A 481 -24.22 -7.64 1.59
CA ILE A 481 -24.90 -6.40 1.21
C ILE A 481 -23.78 -5.49 0.70
N LYS A 482 -23.88 -5.05 -0.55
CA LYS A 482 -22.92 -4.16 -1.22
C LYS A 482 -22.86 -2.80 -0.52
N GLY A 483 -22.29 -2.76 0.69
CA GLY A 483 -21.69 -1.56 1.25
C GLY A 483 -20.37 -1.29 0.55
N THR A 484 -19.86 -0.06 0.64
CA THR A 484 -18.52 0.29 0.18
C THR A 484 -17.51 -0.67 0.82
N VAL A 485 -16.99 -1.60 0.02
CA VAL A 485 -15.95 -2.55 0.41
C VAL A 485 -14.78 -1.73 0.94
N ASP A 486 -14.43 -1.97 2.21
CA ASP A 486 -13.29 -1.31 2.83
C ASP A 486 -12.03 -1.60 2.00
N GLN A 487 -11.30 -0.56 1.58
CA GLN A 487 -10.09 -0.72 0.78
C GLN A 487 -9.01 -1.56 1.50
N MET A 488 -9.03 -1.63 2.83
CA MET A 488 -8.17 -2.56 3.57
C MET A 488 -8.47 -4.04 3.28
N PHE A 489 -9.73 -4.39 2.98
CA PHE A 489 -10.13 -5.77 2.67
C PHE A 489 -9.64 -6.20 1.28
N GLN A 490 -9.58 -5.29 0.30
CA GLN A 490 -9.02 -5.58 -1.02
C GLN A 490 -7.50 -5.83 -1.01
N GLN A 491 -6.79 -5.29 -0.02
CA GLN A 491 -5.34 -5.49 0.11
C GLN A 491 -4.97 -6.83 0.78
N LEU A 492 -5.96 -7.61 1.24
CA LEU A 492 -5.77 -8.88 1.96
C LEU A 492 -6.31 -10.11 1.21
N LEU A 493 -6.96 -9.91 0.05
CA LEU A 493 -7.36 -10.95 -0.93
C LEU A 493 -6.29 -11.08 -2.04
#